data_AF-A0A852P4D4-F1
#
_entry.id   AF-A0A852P4D4-F1
#
_cell.length_a   1.000
_cell.length_b   1.000
_cell.length_c   1.000
_cell.angle_alpha   90.00
_cell.angle_beta   90.00
_cell.angle_gamma   90.00
#
_symmetry.space_group_name_H-M   'P 1'
#
loop_
_entity.id
_entity.type
_entity.pdbx_description
1 polymer ?
#
loop_
_entity_poly.entity_id
_entity_poly.type
_entity_poly.pdbx_seq_one_letter_code
_entity_poly.pdbx_strand_id
1 'polypeptide(L)'
;EDAGDYKCVASNDAGVVERSLTLTLQSPPVITVEPVGTVVEAGAAAVLDCQARGEPPPTIGWSRRGQPLLGDERVALLPNGSLRIAPARREDTAEYQCLARNPLGSVLVRAPLTVQGGPARAKGSIIGNINDVEFGIAFLNATVTDSPDSDTRVIQAKITNVPRSLGSAMRKLISILSPVYWTTAKEIGEAMNGFTLTDAIFKRETQVEFATGEILRMTHVARGLDTDGALLLDVVVSGHVLQLQSVADVNVKDYTEDYIQTGPGQLHAHSTRLFTADGVSVPYTWNHTITYDSTKGKMPFLVQTLRASSITTDYNPLEEAVAFKIQASIAKGIYINRGKVPMFIAGSENADVSVLLSPDIDECETRDTCQHECRNSLGSYQCACPSGYRL
;
A
#
# COMPACT_ATOMS: atom_id res chain seq x y z
N GLU A 1 -38.11 -33.42 -24.95
CA GLU A 1 -38.60 -33.65 -26.33
C GLU A 1 -40.00 -33.08 -26.54
N ASP A 2 -40.72 -32.72 -25.47
CA ASP A 2 -42.09 -32.16 -25.54
C ASP A 2 -42.17 -30.62 -25.62
N ALA A 3 -41.06 -29.92 -25.84
CA ALA A 3 -41.11 -28.46 -26.01
C ALA A 3 -41.49 -28.13 -27.47
N GLY A 4 -42.44 -27.21 -27.67
CA GLY A 4 -42.91 -26.84 -29.00
C GLY A 4 -44.25 -26.10 -29.03
N ASP A 5 -44.71 -25.75 -30.23
CA ASP A 5 -46.01 -25.14 -30.44
C ASP A 5 -47.10 -26.20 -30.59
N TYR A 6 -48.05 -26.18 -29.67
CA TYR A 6 -49.21 -27.07 -29.66
C TYR A 6 -50.44 -26.31 -30.13
N LYS A 7 -51.24 -26.95 -30.99
CA LYS A 7 -52.45 -26.38 -31.55
C LYS A 7 -53.63 -27.29 -31.24
N CYS A 8 -54.61 -26.77 -30.50
CA CYS A 8 -55.88 -27.43 -30.30
C CYS A 8 -56.82 -27.03 -31.44
N VAL A 9 -57.40 -28.02 -32.13
CA VAL A 9 -58.35 -27.82 -33.23
C VAL A 9 -59.65 -28.53 -32.85
N ALA A 10 -60.74 -27.76 -32.76
CA ALA A 10 -62.09 -28.27 -32.52
C ALA A 10 -62.94 -28.06 -33.78
N SER A 11 -63.61 -29.11 -34.25
CA SER A 11 -64.39 -29.08 -35.49
C SER A 11 -65.77 -29.70 -35.28
N ASN A 12 -66.79 -29.09 -35.89
CA ASN A 12 -68.13 -29.67 -36.06
C ASN A 12 -68.68 -29.30 -37.46
N ASP A 13 -69.91 -29.71 -37.77
CA ASP A 13 -70.55 -29.44 -39.08
C ASP A 13 -70.74 -27.94 -39.38
N ALA A 14 -70.64 -27.07 -38.37
CA ALA A 14 -70.78 -25.63 -38.51
C ALA A 14 -69.43 -24.90 -38.68
N GLY A 15 -68.29 -25.53 -38.42
CA GLY A 15 -66.97 -24.94 -38.63
C GLY A 15 -65.84 -25.49 -37.76
N VAL A 16 -64.69 -24.80 -37.83
CA VAL A 16 -63.45 -25.14 -37.11
C VAL A 16 -63.01 -23.96 -36.26
N VAL A 17 -62.63 -24.23 -35.01
CA VAL A 17 -61.99 -23.27 -34.09
C VAL A 17 -60.64 -23.82 -33.67
N GLU A 18 -59.64 -22.94 -33.63
CA GLU A 18 -58.27 -23.31 -33.31
C GLU A 18 -57.68 -22.41 -32.21
N ARG A 19 -56.84 -22.98 -31.36
CA ARG A 19 -56.07 -22.23 -30.35
C ARG A 19 -54.65 -22.79 -30.25
N SER A 20 -53.66 -21.92 -30.38
CA SER A 20 -52.25 -22.29 -30.25
C SER A 20 -51.69 -21.91 -28.86
N LEU A 21 -50.74 -22.70 -28.38
CA LEU A 21 -49.98 -22.49 -27.16
C LEU A 21 -48.54 -22.98 -27.35
N THR A 22 -47.56 -22.25 -26.82
CA THR A 22 -46.15 -22.69 -26.85
C THR A 22 -45.81 -23.31 -25.50
N LEU A 23 -45.37 -24.57 -25.51
CA LEU A 23 -44.87 -25.26 -24.31
C LEU A 23 -43.35 -25.09 -24.25
N THR A 24 -42.86 -24.38 -23.23
CA THR A 24 -41.44 -24.23 -22.95
C THR A 24 -41.02 -25.15 -21.81
N LEU A 25 -39.86 -25.77 -21.94
CA LEU A 25 -39.29 -26.60 -20.87
C LEU A 25 -38.53 -25.69 -19.89
N GLN A 26 -39.12 -25.51 -18.71
CA GLN A 26 -38.49 -24.74 -17.65
C GLN A 26 -37.35 -25.52 -16.98
N SER A 27 -36.32 -24.81 -16.54
CA SER A 27 -35.17 -25.40 -15.88
C SER A 27 -34.65 -24.49 -14.76
N PRO A 28 -34.15 -25.07 -13.64
CA PRO A 28 -33.51 -24.30 -12.58
C PRO A 28 -32.20 -23.66 -13.08
N PRO A 29 -31.70 -22.62 -12.38
CA PRO A 29 -30.46 -21.98 -12.76
C PRO A 29 -29.27 -22.91 -12.56
N VAL A 30 -28.36 -22.92 -13.53
CA VAL A 30 -27.08 -23.64 -13.49
C VAL A 30 -25.98 -22.64 -13.80
N ILE A 31 -24.97 -22.56 -12.93
CA ILE A 31 -23.78 -21.75 -13.18
C ILE A 31 -22.97 -22.40 -14.31
N THR A 32 -22.71 -21.64 -15.37
CA THR A 32 -21.89 -22.07 -16.51
C THR A 32 -20.48 -21.49 -16.46
N VAL A 33 -20.29 -20.38 -15.76
CA VAL A 33 -18.97 -19.81 -15.47
C VAL A 33 -18.94 -19.50 -13.97
N GLU A 34 -18.13 -20.23 -13.23
CA GLU A 34 -17.93 -20.02 -11.80
C GLU A 34 -16.86 -18.96 -11.56
N PRO A 35 -17.03 -18.10 -10.55
CA PRO A 35 -15.98 -17.16 -10.16
C PRO A 35 -14.81 -17.91 -9.53
N VAL A 36 -13.60 -17.51 -9.91
CA VAL A 36 -12.38 -18.07 -9.36
C VAL A 36 -11.73 -17.10 -8.36
N GLY A 37 -10.96 -17.66 -7.43
CA GLY A 37 -10.18 -16.86 -6.49
C GLY A 37 -9.27 -15.90 -7.25
N THR A 38 -9.43 -14.60 -7.02
CA THR A 38 -8.74 -13.56 -7.77
C THR A 38 -7.88 -12.72 -6.84
N VAL A 39 -6.63 -12.50 -7.24
CA VAL A 39 -5.70 -11.61 -6.56
C VAL A 39 -5.42 -10.42 -7.46
N VAL A 40 -5.68 -9.21 -6.98
CA VAL A 40 -5.42 -7.97 -7.73
C VAL A 40 -4.57 -7.01 -6.92
N GLU A 41 -3.88 -6.14 -7.65
CA GLU A 41 -3.19 -5.00 -7.07
C GLU A 41 -4.19 -3.90 -6.70
N ALA A 42 -3.93 -3.23 -5.59
CA ALA A 42 -4.68 -2.04 -5.23
C ALA A 42 -4.65 -0.97 -6.34
N GLY A 43 -5.80 -0.31 -6.55
CA GLY A 43 -5.99 0.65 -7.65
C GLY A 43 -6.37 0.02 -8.98
N ALA A 44 -6.12 -1.30 -9.18
CA ALA A 44 -6.55 -1.99 -10.39
C ALA A 44 -8.07 -2.27 -10.40
N ALA A 45 -8.59 -2.72 -11.54
CA ALA A 45 -9.96 -3.22 -11.63
C ALA A 45 -9.99 -4.72 -11.27
N ALA A 46 -10.77 -5.09 -10.27
CA ALA A 46 -11.11 -6.47 -9.99
C ALA A 46 -12.33 -6.89 -10.80
N VAL A 47 -12.28 -8.07 -11.41
CA VAL A 47 -13.43 -8.68 -12.09
C VAL A 47 -13.61 -10.10 -11.58
N LEU A 48 -14.79 -10.41 -11.04
CA LEU A 48 -15.20 -11.76 -10.69
C LEU A 48 -16.27 -12.22 -11.67
N ASP A 49 -15.96 -13.22 -12.48
CA ASP A 49 -16.87 -13.71 -13.50
C ASP A 49 -17.93 -14.65 -12.92
N CYS A 50 -19.19 -14.42 -13.28
CA CYS A 50 -20.26 -15.35 -12.97
C CYS A 50 -21.31 -15.32 -14.07
N GLN A 51 -21.61 -16.48 -14.65
CA GLN A 51 -22.63 -16.61 -15.68
C GLN A 51 -23.49 -17.83 -15.38
N ALA A 52 -24.79 -17.72 -15.63
CA ALA A 52 -25.75 -18.78 -15.37
C ALA A 52 -26.73 -18.94 -16.54
N ARG A 53 -27.21 -20.16 -16.73
CA ARG A 53 -28.28 -20.50 -17.69
C ARG A 53 -29.45 -21.13 -16.95
N GLY A 54 -30.64 -21.05 -17.53
CA GLY A 54 -31.88 -21.58 -17.00
C GLY A 54 -33.05 -21.04 -17.82
N GLU A 55 -34.23 -21.65 -17.65
CA GLU A 55 -35.45 -21.24 -18.35
C GLU A 55 -36.59 -21.07 -17.33
N PRO A 56 -37.10 -19.84 -17.10
CA PRO A 56 -36.68 -18.56 -17.68
C PRO A 56 -35.23 -18.16 -17.34
N PRO A 57 -34.59 -17.26 -18.12
CA PRO A 57 -33.23 -16.81 -17.89
C PRO A 57 -33.01 -16.29 -16.45
N PRO A 58 -31.96 -16.74 -15.76
CA PRO A 58 -31.73 -16.36 -14.37
C PRO A 58 -31.19 -14.94 -14.23
N THR A 59 -31.63 -14.25 -13.18
CA THR A 59 -31.02 -12.99 -12.74
C THR A 59 -29.82 -13.28 -11.85
N ILE A 60 -28.71 -12.57 -12.06
CA ILE A 60 -27.49 -12.68 -11.27
C ILE A 60 -27.42 -11.53 -10.27
N GLY A 61 -27.12 -11.85 -9.02
CA GLY A 61 -26.86 -10.89 -7.96
C GLY A 61 -25.57 -11.22 -7.21
N TRP A 62 -24.90 -10.19 -6.70
CA TRP A 62 -23.67 -10.33 -5.94
C TRP A 62 -23.84 -9.84 -4.50
N SER A 63 -23.26 -10.57 -3.57
CA SER A 63 -23.16 -10.19 -2.17
C SER A 63 -21.74 -10.37 -1.65
N ARG A 64 -21.39 -9.55 -0.67
CA ARG A 64 -20.15 -9.62 0.07
C ARG A 64 -20.48 -9.99 1.51
N ARG A 65 -19.92 -11.11 1.99
CA ARG A 65 -20.23 -11.64 3.34
C ARG A 65 -21.75 -11.74 3.62
N GLY A 66 -22.55 -12.09 2.60
CA GLY A 66 -24.01 -12.18 2.69
C GLY A 66 -24.77 -10.86 2.59
N GLN A 67 -24.10 -9.71 2.51
CA GLN A 67 -24.76 -8.40 2.32
C GLN A 67 -24.75 -7.98 0.85
N PRO A 68 -25.85 -7.46 0.30
CA PRO A 68 -25.88 -6.91 -1.05
C PRO A 68 -24.89 -5.77 -1.23
N LEU A 69 -24.25 -5.70 -2.40
CA LEU A 69 -23.34 -4.62 -2.78
C LEU A 69 -24.15 -3.41 -3.27
N LEU A 70 -24.67 -2.59 -2.34
CA LEU A 70 -25.46 -1.39 -2.65
C LEU A 70 -24.69 -0.12 -2.29
N GLY A 71 -24.78 0.91 -3.14
CA GLY A 71 -24.34 2.28 -2.82
C GLY A 71 -22.86 2.59 -3.02
N ASP A 72 -22.07 1.68 -3.60
CA ASP A 72 -20.66 1.94 -3.95
C ASP A 72 -20.52 2.20 -5.45
N GLU A 73 -20.16 3.42 -5.83
CA GLU A 73 -19.97 3.83 -7.23
C GLU A 73 -18.84 3.08 -7.94
N ARG A 74 -17.91 2.46 -7.19
CA ARG A 74 -16.82 1.65 -7.74
C ARG A 74 -17.28 0.27 -8.19
N VAL A 75 -18.44 -0.17 -7.70
CA VAL A 75 -18.98 -1.51 -7.93
C VAL A 75 -19.99 -1.45 -9.07
N ALA A 76 -19.74 -2.24 -10.12
CA ALA A 76 -20.60 -2.34 -11.28
C ALA A 76 -20.90 -3.80 -11.61
N LEU A 77 -22.16 -4.08 -11.94
CA LEU A 77 -22.56 -5.35 -12.54
C LEU A 77 -22.43 -5.24 -14.06
N LEU A 78 -21.61 -6.10 -14.66
CA LEU A 78 -21.42 -6.14 -16.11
C LEU A 78 -22.62 -6.85 -16.79
N PRO A 79 -22.85 -6.62 -18.11
CA PRO A 79 -23.99 -7.21 -18.82
C PRO A 79 -24.04 -8.75 -18.82
N ASN A 80 -22.87 -9.39 -18.67
CA ASN A 80 -22.76 -10.85 -18.56
C ASN A 80 -23.00 -11.39 -17.13
N GLY A 81 -23.27 -10.53 -16.15
CA GLY A 81 -23.44 -10.90 -14.74
C GLY A 81 -22.17 -10.86 -13.90
N SER A 82 -21.00 -10.58 -14.49
CA SER A 82 -19.74 -10.46 -13.76
C SER A 82 -19.73 -9.21 -12.87
N LEU A 83 -19.09 -9.33 -11.70
CA LEU A 83 -18.88 -8.22 -10.78
C LEU A 83 -17.58 -7.49 -11.14
N ARG A 84 -17.64 -6.17 -11.31
CA ARG A 84 -16.47 -5.32 -11.47
C ARG A 84 -16.35 -4.37 -10.27
N ILE A 85 -15.16 -4.28 -9.68
CA ILE A 85 -14.82 -3.32 -8.63
C ILE A 85 -13.61 -2.50 -9.10
N ALA A 86 -13.76 -1.19 -9.27
CA ALA A 86 -12.68 -0.32 -9.72
C ALA A 86 -12.81 1.11 -9.18
N PRO A 87 -11.76 1.68 -8.55
CA PRO A 87 -10.49 1.03 -8.17
C PRO A 87 -10.65 0.06 -7.00
N ALA A 88 -9.94 -1.06 -7.03
CA ALA A 88 -9.89 -2.04 -5.92
C ALA A 88 -9.10 -1.48 -4.73
N ARG A 89 -9.62 -1.67 -3.52
CA ARG A 89 -9.04 -1.23 -2.25
C ARG A 89 -8.79 -2.41 -1.32
N ARG A 90 -7.90 -2.27 -0.34
CA ARG A 90 -7.62 -3.35 0.63
C ARG A 90 -8.89 -3.82 1.32
N GLU A 91 -9.75 -2.86 1.67
CA GLU A 91 -11.06 -3.09 2.26
C GLU A 91 -11.99 -3.91 1.38
N ASP A 92 -11.73 -4.13 0.09
CA ASP A 92 -12.55 -5.00 -0.77
C ASP A 92 -12.19 -6.48 -0.60
N THR A 93 -11.08 -6.80 0.08
CA THR A 93 -10.66 -8.19 0.34
C THR A 93 -11.73 -8.93 1.16
N ALA A 94 -12.36 -9.93 0.55
CA ALA A 94 -13.45 -10.70 1.14
C ALA A 94 -13.81 -11.94 0.30
N GLU A 95 -14.66 -12.78 0.88
CA GLU A 95 -15.41 -13.78 0.12
C GLU A 95 -16.66 -13.14 -0.50
N TYR A 96 -16.71 -13.18 -1.84
CA TYR A 96 -17.84 -12.73 -2.64
C TYR A 96 -18.70 -13.93 -3.05
N GLN A 97 -19.99 -13.67 -3.20
CA GLN A 97 -20.97 -14.70 -3.50
C GLN A 97 -21.78 -14.27 -4.73
N CYS A 98 -21.85 -15.13 -5.73
CA CYS A 98 -22.71 -14.97 -6.88
C CYS A 98 -23.96 -15.83 -6.69
N LEU A 99 -25.13 -15.20 -6.73
CA LEU A 99 -26.44 -15.84 -6.66
C LEU A 99 -27.13 -15.73 -8.02
N ALA A 100 -27.37 -16.86 -8.68
CA ALA A 100 -28.23 -16.94 -9.85
C ALA A 100 -29.60 -17.46 -9.44
N ARG A 101 -30.69 -16.77 -9.82
CA ARG A 101 -32.06 -17.12 -9.45
C ARG A 101 -33.04 -16.99 -10.62
N ASN A 102 -33.98 -17.92 -10.70
CA ASN A 102 -35.20 -17.83 -11.52
C ASN A 102 -36.38 -18.43 -10.74
N PRO A 103 -37.62 -18.48 -11.27
CA PRO A 103 -38.77 -19.05 -10.55
C PRO A 103 -38.65 -20.54 -10.19
N LEU A 104 -37.72 -21.28 -10.79
CA LEU A 104 -37.52 -22.71 -10.59
C LEU A 104 -36.48 -23.00 -9.51
N GLY A 105 -35.73 -21.99 -9.05
CA GLY A 105 -34.79 -22.14 -7.95
C GLY A 105 -33.66 -21.11 -7.96
N SER A 106 -32.65 -21.38 -7.14
CA SER A 106 -31.46 -20.55 -7.01
C SER A 106 -30.21 -21.39 -6.79
N VAL A 107 -29.08 -20.93 -7.32
CA VAL A 107 -27.76 -21.52 -7.10
C VAL A 107 -26.78 -20.43 -6.65
N LEU A 108 -25.93 -20.76 -5.67
CA LEU A 108 -24.98 -19.85 -5.05
C LEU A 108 -23.56 -20.42 -5.15
N VAL A 109 -22.62 -19.63 -5.64
CA VAL A 109 -21.18 -19.96 -5.70
C VAL A 109 -20.36 -18.86 -5.03
N ARG A 110 -19.19 -19.21 -4.49
CA ARG A 110 -18.34 -18.32 -3.69
C ARG A 110 -16.94 -18.25 -4.25
N ALA A 111 -16.34 -17.07 -4.20
CA ALA A 111 -14.94 -16.87 -4.58
C ALA A 111 -14.28 -15.81 -3.69
N PRO A 112 -13.02 -16.01 -3.27
CA PRO A 112 -12.25 -14.97 -2.59
C PRO A 112 -11.73 -13.93 -3.60
N LEU A 113 -11.82 -12.67 -3.22
CA LEU A 113 -11.05 -11.58 -3.81
C LEU A 113 -10.01 -11.13 -2.79
N THR A 114 -8.75 -11.11 -3.20
CA THR A 114 -7.63 -10.58 -2.41
C THR A 114 -7.08 -9.35 -3.10
N VAL A 115 -7.10 -8.20 -2.42
CA VAL A 115 -6.45 -6.99 -2.88
C VAL A 115 -5.15 -6.83 -2.11
N GLN A 116 -4.02 -6.92 -2.82
CA GLN A 116 -2.68 -6.89 -2.23
C GLN A 116 -1.82 -5.78 -2.83
N GLY A 117 -0.64 -5.58 -2.25
CA GLY A 117 0.35 -4.64 -2.74
C GLY A 117 -0.07 -3.19 -2.56
N GLY A 118 0.35 -2.34 -3.49
CA GLY A 118 0.07 -0.91 -3.48
C GLY A 118 -0.16 -0.39 -4.90
N PRO A 119 -0.55 0.88 -5.05
CA PRO A 119 -0.89 1.46 -6.35
C PRO A 119 0.27 1.35 -7.34
N ALA A 120 -0.05 0.95 -8.58
CA ALA A 120 0.93 0.79 -9.66
C ALA A 120 1.47 2.13 -10.20
N ARG A 121 0.84 3.24 -9.82
CA ARG A 121 1.20 4.60 -10.25
C ARG A 121 1.11 5.57 -9.09
N ALA A 122 1.94 6.61 -9.12
CA ALA A 122 1.81 7.77 -8.25
C ALA A 122 1.96 9.05 -9.07
N LYS A 123 1.21 10.07 -8.71
CA LYS A 123 1.35 11.41 -9.26
C LYS A 123 1.21 12.46 -8.17
N GLY A 124 1.86 13.60 -8.38
CA GLY A 124 1.94 14.58 -7.32
C GLY A 124 2.49 15.92 -7.73
N SER A 125 2.39 16.85 -6.79
CA SER A 125 2.94 18.19 -6.90
C SER A 125 3.99 18.42 -5.82
N ILE A 126 5.07 19.10 -6.18
CA ILE A 126 6.13 19.52 -5.26
C ILE A 126 6.24 21.04 -5.39
N ILE A 127 6.14 21.74 -4.27
CA ILE A 127 6.25 23.19 -4.20
C ILE A 127 7.17 23.61 -3.06
N GLY A 128 7.73 24.82 -3.17
CA GLY A 128 8.37 25.50 -2.06
C GLY A 128 9.72 26.12 -2.42
N ASN A 129 10.64 26.14 -1.46
CA ASN A 129 11.94 26.80 -1.59
C ASN A 129 13.09 25.87 -1.18
N ILE A 130 14.18 25.92 -1.93
CA ILE A 130 15.44 25.25 -1.60
C ILE A 130 16.57 26.24 -1.86
N ASN A 131 17.44 26.48 -0.88
CA ASN A 131 18.58 27.40 -1.01
C ASN A 131 18.16 28.79 -1.52
N ASP A 132 17.10 29.36 -0.92
CA ASP A 132 16.50 30.64 -1.30
C ASP A 132 15.95 30.73 -2.74
N VAL A 133 15.91 29.61 -3.47
CA VAL A 133 15.27 29.50 -4.78
C VAL A 133 13.85 28.99 -4.57
N GLU A 134 12.88 29.90 -4.67
CA GLU A 134 11.47 29.53 -4.79
C GLU A 134 11.19 29.03 -6.21
N PHE A 135 10.55 27.87 -6.32
CA PHE A 135 10.15 27.29 -7.59
C PHE A 135 8.64 27.07 -7.63
N GLY A 136 8.08 27.12 -8.84
CA GLY A 136 6.67 26.85 -9.08
C GLY A 136 6.31 25.38 -8.80
N ILE A 137 5.28 24.89 -9.46
CA ILE A 137 4.87 23.48 -9.30
C ILE A 137 5.82 22.58 -10.08
N ALA A 138 6.59 21.75 -9.37
CA ALA A 138 7.27 20.60 -9.95
C ALA A 138 6.35 19.38 -9.92
N PHE A 139 6.31 18.61 -11.02
CA PHE A 139 5.38 17.49 -11.15
C PHE A 139 6.09 16.17 -10.93
N LEU A 140 5.58 15.38 -9.98
CA LEU A 140 5.99 14.02 -9.71
C LEU A 140 5.11 13.05 -10.50
N ASN A 141 5.74 12.14 -11.24
CA ASN A 141 5.09 10.94 -11.78
C ASN A 141 5.95 9.72 -11.45
N ALA A 142 5.31 8.63 -11.01
CA ALA A 142 5.99 7.37 -10.75
C ALA A 142 5.18 6.18 -11.25
N THR A 143 5.90 5.15 -11.68
CA THR A 143 5.38 3.83 -12.04
C THR A 143 6.02 2.79 -11.14
N VAL A 144 5.21 1.83 -10.71
CA VAL A 144 5.63 0.74 -9.82
C VAL A 144 5.35 -0.57 -10.49
N THR A 145 6.37 -1.43 -10.54
CA THR A 145 6.29 -2.77 -11.13
C THR A 145 6.87 -3.78 -10.16
N ASP A 146 6.30 -4.99 -10.11
CA ASP A 146 6.98 -6.10 -9.42
C ASP A 146 8.28 -6.45 -10.14
N SER A 147 9.31 -6.80 -9.36
CA SER A 147 10.55 -7.35 -9.89
C SER A 147 10.39 -8.86 -10.04
N PRO A 148 10.52 -9.44 -11.25
CA PRO A 148 10.34 -10.88 -11.46
C PRO A 148 11.36 -11.73 -10.68
N ASP A 149 12.57 -11.19 -10.49
CA ASP A 149 13.73 -11.92 -9.99
C ASP A 149 14.10 -11.57 -8.53
N SER A 150 13.26 -10.80 -7.83
CA SER A 150 13.57 -10.38 -6.45
C SER A 150 12.32 -10.11 -5.62
N ASP A 151 12.45 -10.26 -4.31
CA ASP A 151 11.48 -9.87 -3.28
C ASP A 151 11.36 -8.34 -3.10
N THR A 152 11.34 -7.58 -4.20
CA THR A 152 11.24 -6.12 -4.20
C THR A 152 10.32 -5.61 -5.29
N ARG A 153 9.77 -4.41 -5.10
CA ARG A 153 9.13 -3.64 -6.17
C ARG A 153 10.09 -2.61 -6.72
N VAL A 154 10.03 -2.39 -8.04
CA VAL A 154 10.79 -1.36 -8.73
C VAL A 154 9.92 -0.12 -8.87
N ILE A 155 10.40 1.01 -8.34
CA ILE A 155 9.79 2.33 -8.45
C ILE A 155 10.65 3.14 -9.43
N GLN A 156 10.04 3.60 -10.52
CA GLN A 156 10.63 4.56 -11.43
C GLN A 156 9.87 5.86 -11.32
N ALA A 157 10.53 6.93 -10.93
CA ALA A 157 9.91 8.24 -10.73
C ALA A 157 10.62 9.32 -11.53
N LYS A 158 9.87 10.30 -12.01
CA LYS A 158 10.37 11.49 -12.69
C LYS A 158 9.75 12.73 -12.05
N ILE A 159 10.60 13.65 -11.62
CA ILE A 159 10.22 14.99 -11.18
C ILE A 159 10.57 15.95 -12.30
N THR A 160 9.58 16.65 -12.84
CA THR A 160 9.73 17.59 -13.96
C THR A 160 9.51 19.02 -13.50
N ASN A 161 9.93 19.99 -14.32
CA ASN A 161 9.90 21.42 -14.00
C ASN A 161 10.81 21.77 -12.81
N VAL A 162 12.00 21.14 -12.78
CA VAL A 162 13.03 21.36 -11.76
C VAL A 162 14.01 22.44 -12.24
N PRO A 163 14.15 23.56 -11.50
CA PRO A 163 15.09 24.61 -11.86
C PRO A 163 16.52 24.08 -12.03
N ARG A 164 17.23 24.58 -13.05
CA ARG A 164 18.60 24.15 -13.36
C ARG A 164 19.59 24.35 -12.21
N SER A 165 19.39 25.40 -11.42
CA SER A 165 20.18 25.66 -10.21
C SER A 165 19.99 24.60 -9.11
N LEU A 166 18.86 23.88 -9.12
CA LEU A 166 18.50 22.88 -8.13
C LEU A 166 18.68 21.44 -8.62
N GLY A 167 18.95 21.20 -9.90
CA GLY A 167 19.04 19.85 -10.47
C GLY A 167 19.94 18.89 -9.69
N SER A 168 21.20 19.27 -9.48
CA SER A 168 22.16 18.45 -8.71
C SER A 168 21.78 18.30 -7.24
N ALA A 169 21.14 19.33 -6.66
CA ALA A 169 20.66 19.29 -5.30
C ALA A 169 19.44 18.36 -5.15
N MET A 170 18.56 18.28 -6.13
CA MET A 170 17.37 17.42 -6.12
C MET A 170 17.73 15.94 -6.27
N ARG A 171 18.81 15.61 -6.99
CA ARG A 171 19.28 14.22 -7.15
C ARG A 171 19.55 13.50 -5.82
N LYS A 172 20.09 14.18 -4.80
CA LYS A 172 20.32 13.56 -3.47
C LYS A 172 19.09 13.53 -2.59
N LEU A 173 18.02 14.26 -2.93
CA LEU A 173 16.80 14.36 -2.13
C LEU A 173 15.82 13.22 -2.44
N ILE A 174 16.33 11.99 -2.39
CA ILE A 174 15.51 10.78 -2.53
C ILE A 174 14.34 10.74 -1.54
N SER A 175 14.46 11.47 -0.42
CA SER A 175 13.44 11.61 0.61
C SER A 175 12.11 12.16 0.11
N ILE A 176 12.12 12.93 -0.98
CA ILE A 176 10.90 13.42 -1.65
C ILE A 176 10.03 12.24 -2.11
N LEU A 177 10.64 11.11 -2.45
CA LEU A 177 9.96 9.90 -2.90
C LEU A 177 9.65 8.93 -1.77
N SER A 178 10.00 9.24 -0.52
CA SER A 178 9.78 8.32 0.60
C SER A 178 8.35 7.84 0.76
N PRO A 179 7.33 8.72 0.67
CA PRO A 179 5.95 8.27 0.69
C PRO A 179 5.64 7.27 -0.42
N VAL A 180 6.18 7.44 -1.64
CA VAL A 180 5.89 6.56 -2.78
C VAL A 180 6.46 5.18 -2.54
N TYR A 181 7.78 5.06 -2.34
CA TYR A 181 8.41 3.74 -2.23
C TYR A 181 8.06 3.01 -0.93
N TRP A 182 7.71 3.72 0.15
CA TRP A 182 7.17 3.10 1.37
C TRP A 182 5.73 2.61 1.18
N THR A 183 4.89 3.38 0.50
CA THR A 183 3.49 3.00 0.22
C THR A 183 3.40 1.80 -0.71
N THR A 184 4.36 1.64 -1.61
CA THR A 184 4.32 0.59 -2.64
C THR A 184 5.40 -0.47 -2.46
N ALA A 185 6.07 -0.50 -1.30
CA ALA A 185 7.10 -1.50 -1.00
C ALA A 185 6.51 -2.92 -1.11
N LYS A 186 7.33 -3.87 -1.58
CA LYS A 186 6.97 -5.29 -1.54
C LYS A 186 6.85 -5.74 -0.09
N GLU A 187 5.68 -6.24 0.28
CA GLU A 187 5.43 -6.79 1.61
C GLU A 187 6.02 -8.20 1.72
N ILE A 188 6.84 -8.42 2.75
CA ILE A 188 7.49 -9.71 3.04
C ILE A 188 6.95 -10.26 4.36
N GLY A 189 6.44 -11.50 4.31
CA GLY A 189 5.73 -12.10 5.43
C GLY A 189 4.44 -11.33 5.70
N GLU A 190 4.17 -11.03 6.97
CA GLU A 190 2.98 -10.28 7.39
C GLU A 190 3.20 -8.77 7.44
N ALA A 191 4.37 -8.26 7.04
CA ALA A 191 4.67 -6.84 7.15
C ALA A 191 3.75 -6.01 6.25
N MET A 192 3.34 -4.82 6.73
CA MET A 192 2.42 -3.94 6.00
C MET A 192 3.16 -2.71 5.44
N ASN A 193 3.06 -2.48 4.14
CA ASN A 193 3.54 -1.25 3.52
C ASN A 193 2.62 -0.06 3.85
N GLY A 194 2.98 1.14 3.37
CA GLY A 194 2.20 2.34 3.65
C GLY A 194 0.78 2.30 3.08
N PHE A 195 0.56 1.66 1.94
CA PHE A 195 -0.78 1.52 1.37
C PHE A 195 -1.65 0.64 2.27
N THR A 196 -1.16 -0.55 2.57
CA THR A 196 -1.85 -1.57 3.35
C THR A 196 -2.21 -1.06 4.75
N LEU A 197 -1.35 -0.24 5.36
CA LEU A 197 -1.57 0.36 6.68
C LEU A 197 -2.54 1.54 6.67
N THR A 198 -2.54 2.36 5.62
CA THR A 198 -3.17 3.70 5.67
C THR A 198 -4.19 3.98 4.57
N ASP A 199 -4.42 3.02 3.67
CA ASP A 199 -5.13 3.20 2.40
C ASP A 199 -4.59 4.40 1.58
N ALA A 200 -3.28 4.60 1.65
CA ALA A 200 -2.58 5.73 1.03
C ALA A 200 -3.06 7.12 1.51
N ILE A 201 -3.67 7.21 2.69
CA ILE A 201 -4.07 8.48 3.30
C ILE A 201 -3.24 8.70 4.57
N PHE A 202 -2.25 9.57 4.47
CA PHE A 202 -1.35 9.89 5.57
C PHE A 202 -0.66 11.23 5.37
N LYS A 203 -0.18 11.82 6.46
CA LYS A 203 0.72 12.98 6.46
C LYS A 203 2.09 12.55 6.99
N ARG A 204 3.16 12.93 6.31
CA ARG A 204 4.54 12.70 6.72
C ARG A 204 5.28 14.03 6.86
N GLU A 205 5.86 14.26 8.03
CA GLU A 205 6.68 15.42 8.32
C GLU A 205 8.13 14.95 8.50
N THR A 206 9.02 15.45 7.64
CA THR A 206 10.43 15.06 7.59
C THR A 206 11.29 16.28 7.84
N GLN A 207 12.28 16.15 8.71
CA GLN A 207 13.41 17.07 8.85
C GLN A 207 14.68 16.33 8.44
N VAL A 208 15.40 16.89 7.48
CA VAL A 208 16.71 16.45 7.03
C VAL A 208 17.75 17.43 7.54
N GLU A 209 18.80 16.93 8.17
CA GLU A 209 19.91 17.71 8.69
C GLU A 209 21.22 17.19 8.09
N PHE A 210 21.95 18.08 7.43
CA PHE A 210 23.24 17.76 6.83
C PHE A 210 24.34 17.94 7.88
N ALA A 211 25.40 17.14 7.81
CA ALA A 211 26.55 17.30 8.71
C ALA A 211 27.25 18.68 8.59
N THR A 212 26.98 19.40 7.50
CA THR A 212 27.42 20.77 7.23
C THR A 212 26.54 21.85 7.88
N GLY A 213 25.43 21.47 8.53
CA GLY A 213 24.57 22.35 9.33
C GLY A 213 23.31 22.84 8.63
N GLU A 214 23.13 22.59 7.33
CA GLU A 214 21.90 22.94 6.62
C GLU A 214 20.74 22.04 7.06
N ILE A 215 19.53 22.62 7.07
CA ILE A 215 18.31 21.93 7.47
C ILE A 215 17.27 22.09 6.36
N LEU A 216 16.69 20.97 5.94
CA LEU A 216 15.60 20.91 4.98
C LEU A 216 14.37 20.27 5.64
N ARG A 217 13.22 20.91 5.52
CA ARG A 217 11.94 20.40 5.99
C ARG A 217 11.07 20.01 4.80
N MET A 218 10.39 18.88 4.93
CA MET A 218 9.43 18.40 3.93
C MET A 218 8.14 17.96 4.62
N THR A 219 7.01 18.39 4.09
CA THR A 219 5.70 17.88 4.45
C THR A 219 5.11 17.18 3.24
N HIS A 220 4.80 15.90 3.40
CA HIS A 220 4.12 15.11 2.39
C HIS A 220 2.69 14.84 2.84
N VAL A 221 1.73 14.99 1.92
CA VAL A 221 0.32 14.71 2.15
C VAL A 221 -0.15 13.74 1.08
N ALA A 222 -0.40 12.49 1.48
CA ALA A 222 -0.99 11.48 0.62
C ALA A 222 -2.51 11.52 0.78
N ARG A 223 -3.24 11.65 -0.33
CA ARG A 223 -4.70 11.85 -0.36
C ARG A 223 -5.49 10.61 -0.79
N GLY A 224 -4.87 9.44 -0.75
CA GLY A 224 -5.43 8.20 -1.28
C GLY A 224 -5.18 8.06 -2.78
N LEU A 225 -6.10 7.35 -3.45
CA LEU A 225 -6.02 7.04 -4.88
C LEU A 225 -6.99 7.91 -5.68
N ASP A 226 -6.61 8.25 -6.90
CA ASP A 226 -7.53 8.85 -7.88
C ASP A 226 -8.43 7.82 -8.56
N THR A 227 -9.25 8.26 -9.52
CA THR A 227 -10.15 7.41 -10.32
C THR A 227 -9.43 6.36 -11.15
N ASP A 228 -8.16 6.62 -11.50
CA ASP A 228 -7.31 5.73 -12.29
C ASP A 228 -6.44 4.82 -11.39
N GLY A 229 -6.66 4.85 -10.08
CA GLY A 229 -5.92 4.07 -9.09
C GLY A 229 -4.50 4.57 -8.80
N ALA A 230 -4.15 5.78 -9.21
CA ALA A 230 -2.85 6.39 -8.93
C ALA A 230 -2.84 7.07 -7.55
N LEU A 231 -1.75 6.84 -6.78
CA LEU A 231 -1.48 7.54 -5.53
C LEU A 231 -1.38 9.05 -5.78
N LEU A 232 -2.13 9.84 -5.00
CA LEU A 232 -2.05 11.30 -5.00
C LEU A 232 -1.15 11.78 -3.87
N LEU A 233 -0.07 12.49 -4.21
CA LEU A 233 0.93 12.97 -3.26
C LEU A 233 1.22 14.46 -3.46
N ASP A 234 1.04 15.27 -2.42
CA ASP A 234 1.48 16.67 -2.42
C ASP A 234 2.66 16.84 -1.47
N VAL A 235 3.67 17.59 -1.92
CA VAL A 235 4.92 17.79 -1.19
C VAL A 235 5.21 19.28 -1.08
N VAL A 236 5.43 19.72 0.15
CA VAL A 236 5.93 21.06 0.45
C VAL A 236 7.34 20.93 0.97
N VAL A 237 8.30 21.62 0.36
CA VAL A 237 9.71 21.61 0.75
C VAL A 237 10.17 23.02 1.11
N SER A 238 10.91 23.16 2.21
CA SER A 238 11.50 24.44 2.59
C SER A 238 12.80 24.25 3.36
N GLY A 239 13.81 25.05 3.02
CA GLY A 239 15.06 25.13 3.76
C GLY A 239 16.29 25.07 2.85
N HIS A 240 17.37 24.56 3.43
CA HIS A 240 18.69 24.60 2.83
C HIS A 240 19.25 23.19 2.68
N VAL A 241 20.04 23.01 1.63
CA VAL A 241 20.79 21.79 1.34
C VAL A 241 22.19 22.18 0.91
N LEU A 242 23.16 21.32 1.21
CA LEU A 242 24.55 21.50 0.76
C LEU A 242 24.59 21.87 -0.73
N GLN A 243 25.13 23.01 -1.10
CA GLN A 243 25.27 23.35 -2.52
C GLN A 243 26.36 22.48 -3.14
N LEU A 244 26.05 21.89 -4.29
CA LEU A 244 26.99 21.09 -5.07
C LEU A 244 27.30 21.82 -6.37
N GLN A 245 28.46 21.54 -6.94
CA GLN A 245 28.77 21.97 -8.30
C GLN A 245 27.75 21.37 -9.27
N SER A 246 27.41 22.09 -10.34
CA SER A 246 26.36 21.69 -11.29
C SER A 246 26.63 20.35 -11.97
N VAL A 247 27.89 19.91 -12.03
CA VAL A 247 28.33 18.66 -12.69
C VAL A 247 28.73 17.57 -11.67
N ALA A 248 28.44 17.77 -10.39
CA ALA A 248 28.85 16.84 -9.35
C ALA A 248 28.27 15.43 -9.57
N ASP A 249 29.11 14.40 -9.46
CA ASP A 249 28.63 13.02 -9.48
C ASP A 249 28.03 12.66 -8.13
N VAL A 250 26.69 12.63 -8.09
CA VAL A 250 25.90 12.36 -6.90
C VAL A 250 25.38 10.94 -6.95
N ASN A 251 25.79 10.13 -5.96
CA ASN A 251 25.25 8.79 -5.80
C ASN A 251 24.71 8.59 -4.38
N VAL A 252 23.50 8.07 -4.28
CA VAL A 252 22.85 7.76 -3.00
C VAL A 252 23.02 6.26 -2.77
N LYS A 253 23.64 5.89 -1.64
CA LYS A 253 23.85 4.48 -1.30
C LYS A 253 22.55 3.83 -0.86
N ASP A 254 22.45 2.52 -1.13
CA ASP A 254 21.42 1.65 -0.57
C ASP A 254 21.35 1.77 0.95
N TYR A 255 20.13 1.67 1.49
CA TYR A 255 19.91 1.85 2.92
C TYR A 255 18.72 1.04 3.44
N THR A 256 18.68 0.95 4.76
CA THR A 256 17.53 0.44 5.51
C THR A 256 17.02 1.53 6.45
N GLU A 257 15.73 1.49 6.72
CA GLU A 257 15.05 2.42 7.62
C GLU A 257 14.02 1.69 8.46
N ASP A 258 14.10 1.85 9.77
CA ASP A 258 13.20 1.22 10.71
C ASP A 258 12.04 2.16 11.04
N TYR A 259 10.84 1.72 10.72
CA TYR A 259 9.58 2.38 11.07
C TYR A 259 9.08 1.80 12.39
N ILE A 260 8.88 2.65 13.38
CA ILE A 260 8.48 2.28 14.74
C ILE A 260 7.06 2.80 15.01
N GLN A 261 6.16 1.92 15.45
CA GLN A 261 4.82 2.34 15.87
C GLN A 261 4.91 3.03 17.25
N THR A 262 4.68 4.34 17.30
CA THR A 262 4.78 5.13 18.54
C THR A 262 3.44 5.38 19.23
N GLY A 263 2.34 5.21 18.52
CA GLY A 263 0.99 5.37 19.05
C GLY A 263 -0.07 5.03 18.00
N PRO A 264 -1.37 5.04 18.34
CA PRO A 264 -2.45 4.84 17.37
C PRO A 264 -2.34 5.85 16.23
N GLY A 265 -2.29 5.39 14.98
CA GLY A 265 -2.17 6.29 13.82
C GLY A 265 -0.83 7.02 13.70
N GLN A 266 0.21 6.63 14.44
CA GLN A 266 1.50 7.34 14.44
C GLN A 266 2.69 6.39 14.28
N LEU A 267 3.58 6.72 13.34
CA LEU A 267 4.88 6.08 13.16
C LEU A 267 6.00 7.11 13.31
N HIS A 268 7.14 6.65 13.78
CA HIS A 268 8.37 7.42 13.82
C HIS A 268 9.50 6.63 13.18
N ALA A 269 10.39 7.34 12.47
CA ALA A 269 11.60 6.75 11.94
C ALA A 269 12.74 7.77 11.94
N HIS A 270 13.89 7.29 12.37
CA HIS A 270 15.13 8.04 12.42
C HIS A 270 16.23 7.20 11.75
N SER A 271 16.99 7.82 10.87
CA SER A 271 18.07 7.14 10.16
C SER A 271 19.26 8.08 9.91
N THR A 272 20.43 7.51 9.65
CA THR A 272 21.61 8.26 9.21
C THR A 272 22.08 7.57 7.95
N ARG A 273 22.14 8.30 6.83
CA ARG A 273 22.65 7.74 5.57
C ARG A 273 23.74 8.62 5.00
N LEU A 274 24.29 8.14 3.90
CA LEU A 274 25.44 8.68 3.21
C LEU A 274 25.07 8.86 1.75
N PHE A 275 25.35 10.03 1.19
CA PHE A 275 25.46 10.20 -0.25
C PHE A 275 26.92 10.50 -0.58
N THR A 276 27.35 10.15 -1.78
CA THR A 276 28.64 10.55 -2.31
C THR A 276 28.45 11.71 -3.28
N ALA A 277 29.22 12.77 -3.13
CA ALA A 277 29.36 13.84 -4.11
C ALA A 277 30.84 13.94 -4.50
N ASP A 278 31.15 13.75 -5.79
CA ASP A 278 32.52 13.79 -6.31
C ASP A 278 33.49 12.86 -5.55
N GLY A 279 33.00 11.68 -5.19
CA GLY A 279 33.74 10.67 -4.42
C GLY A 279 33.79 10.90 -2.90
N VAL A 280 33.33 12.05 -2.41
CA VAL A 280 33.30 12.36 -0.96
C VAL A 280 31.99 11.91 -0.34
N SER A 281 32.04 11.07 0.70
CA SER A 281 30.86 10.62 1.44
C SER A 281 30.43 11.68 2.45
N VAL A 282 29.20 12.17 2.33
CA VAL A 282 28.61 13.15 3.23
C VAL A 282 27.48 12.50 4.04
N PRO A 283 27.58 12.45 5.38
CA PRO A 283 26.50 11.97 6.22
C PRO A 283 25.40 13.01 6.38
N TYR A 284 24.17 12.53 6.47
CA TYR A 284 23.00 13.33 6.78
C TYR A 284 22.01 12.49 7.57
N THR A 285 21.28 13.15 8.45
CA THR A 285 20.27 12.55 9.31
C THR A 285 18.88 12.95 8.81
N TRP A 286 17.94 12.03 8.96
CA TRP A 286 16.51 12.29 8.83
C TRP A 286 15.80 11.85 10.08
N ASN A 287 14.87 12.71 10.46
CA ASN A 287 13.88 12.43 11.45
C ASN A 287 12.53 12.66 10.78
N HIS A 288 11.64 11.67 10.82
CA HIS A 288 10.29 11.89 10.34
C HIS A 288 9.23 11.18 11.18
N THR A 289 8.05 11.80 11.16
CA THR A 289 6.84 11.29 11.79
C THR A 289 5.77 11.12 10.71
N ILE A 290 5.08 9.99 10.75
CA ILE A 290 3.93 9.70 9.88
C ILE A 290 2.68 9.64 10.75
N THR A 291 1.64 10.32 10.30
CA THR A 291 0.32 10.33 10.93
C THR A 291 -0.73 9.83 9.95
N TYR A 292 -1.62 8.96 10.41
CA TYR A 292 -2.72 8.36 9.63
C TYR A 292 -3.93 8.15 10.54
N ASP A 293 -5.07 7.76 9.95
CA ASP A 293 -6.29 7.50 10.70
C ASP A 293 -6.09 6.38 11.73
N SER A 294 -6.26 6.73 13.02
CA SER A 294 -6.10 5.82 14.15
C SER A 294 -7.04 4.60 14.12
N THR A 295 -8.12 4.63 13.34
CA THR A 295 -9.06 3.52 13.20
C THR A 295 -8.59 2.42 12.24
N LYS A 296 -7.58 2.70 11.40
CA LYS A 296 -7.02 1.73 10.41
C LYS A 296 -6.17 0.62 11.04
N GLY A 297 -5.97 0.65 12.35
CA GLY A 297 -5.18 -0.33 13.10
C GLY A 297 -3.74 0.12 13.30
N LYS A 298 -2.85 -0.86 13.49
CA LYS A 298 -1.41 -0.66 13.73
C LYS A 298 -0.62 -1.55 12.78
N MET A 299 0.67 -1.29 12.65
CA MET A 299 1.58 -2.28 12.05
C MET A 299 1.48 -3.61 12.84
N PRO A 300 1.56 -4.75 12.15
CA PRO A 300 1.55 -6.08 12.79
C PRO A 300 2.78 -6.31 13.65
N PHE A 301 3.87 -5.59 13.38
CA PHE A 301 5.09 -5.59 14.18
C PHE A 301 5.35 -4.19 14.73
N LEU A 302 5.87 -4.10 15.96
CA LEU A 302 6.28 -2.82 16.56
C LEU A 302 7.27 -2.06 15.67
N VAL A 303 8.18 -2.82 15.03
CA VAL A 303 9.17 -2.30 14.10
C VAL A 303 9.07 -3.05 12.77
N GLN A 304 9.04 -2.30 11.68
CA GLN A 304 9.20 -2.83 10.33
C GLN A 304 10.35 -2.14 9.62
N THR A 305 11.22 -2.91 8.99
CA THR A 305 12.38 -2.38 8.29
C THR A 305 12.05 -2.26 6.80
N LEU A 306 12.12 -1.04 6.29
CA LEU A 306 12.10 -0.75 4.87
C LEU A 306 13.53 -0.87 4.32
N ARG A 307 13.69 -1.61 3.23
CA ARG A 307 14.94 -1.71 2.47
C ARG A 307 14.78 -0.98 1.14
N ALA A 308 15.61 0.03 0.90
CA ALA A 308 15.71 0.71 -0.38
C ALA A 308 17.06 0.37 -1.02
N SER A 309 17.02 -0.22 -2.21
CA SER A 309 18.21 -0.72 -2.92
C SER A 309 18.23 -0.36 -4.40
N SER A 310 19.37 -0.57 -5.04
CA SER A 310 19.58 -0.29 -6.46
C SER A 310 19.17 1.13 -6.83
N ILE A 311 19.52 2.08 -5.94
CA ILE A 311 19.14 3.48 -6.08
C ILE A 311 19.96 4.10 -7.20
N THR A 312 19.29 4.65 -8.21
CA THR A 312 19.94 5.46 -9.25
C THR A 312 19.21 6.77 -9.43
N THR A 313 19.98 7.83 -9.71
CA THR A 313 19.46 9.18 -9.91
C THR A 313 20.16 9.86 -11.07
N ASP A 314 19.38 10.51 -11.93
CA ASP A 314 19.89 11.22 -13.10
C ASP A 314 19.17 12.56 -13.24
N TYR A 315 19.89 13.59 -13.68
CA TYR A 315 19.29 14.90 -13.96
C TYR A 315 19.55 15.28 -15.41
N ASN A 316 18.46 15.50 -16.15
CA ASN A 316 18.50 16.01 -17.51
C ASN A 316 18.17 17.51 -17.51
N PRO A 317 19.15 18.40 -17.76
CA PRO A 317 18.94 19.85 -17.77
C PRO A 317 18.16 20.35 -18.99
N LEU A 318 18.08 19.58 -20.08
CA LEU A 318 17.29 19.95 -21.27
C LEU A 318 15.80 19.70 -21.02
N GLU A 319 15.47 18.65 -20.29
CA GLU A 319 14.10 18.30 -19.91
C GLU A 319 13.68 18.91 -18.56
N GLU A 320 14.61 19.55 -17.85
CA GLU A 320 14.43 20.08 -16.49
C GLU A 320 13.82 19.02 -15.57
N ALA A 321 14.38 17.80 -15.66
CA ALA A 321 13.80 16.62 -15.05
C ALA A 321 14.84 15.79 -14.30
N VAL A 322 14.48 15.36 -13.10
CA VAL A 322 15.24 14.41 -12.29
C VAL A 322 14.53 13.07 -12.33
N ALA A 323 15.24 12.03 -12.76
CA ALA A 323 14.76 10.65 -12.78
C ALA A 323 15.36 9.86 -11.60
N PHE A 324 14.53 9.02 -11.00
CA PHE A 324 14.90 8.12 -9.90
C PHE A 324 14.48 6.69 -10.27
N LYS A 325 15.32 5.73 -9.92
CA LYS A 325 14.96 4.31 -9.88
C LYS A 325 15.36 3.74 -8.53
N ILE A 326 14.43 3.05 -7.87
CA ILE A 326 14.59 2.53 -6.52
C ILE A 326 13.91 1.15 -6.46
N GLN A 327 14.54 0.17 -5.83
CA GLN A 327 13.88 -1.06 -5.41
C GLN A 327 13.50 -0.97 -3.94
N ALA A 328 12.28 -1.36 -3.59
CA ALA A 328 11.80 -1.30 -2.21
C ALA A 328 11.10 -2.58 -1.75
N SER A 329 11.39 -2.98 -0.51
CA SER A 329 10.67 -4.02 0.23
C SER A 329 10.55 -3.65 1.70
N ILE A 330 9.52 -4.19 2.36
CA ILE A 330 9.26 -4.01 3.78
C ILE A 330 9.05 -5.37 4.44
N ALA A 331 9.71 -5.57 5.57
CA ALA A 331 9.69 -6.83 6.32
C ALA A 331 9.61 -6.55 7.82
N LYS A 332 9.36 -7.61 8.61
CA LYS A 332 9.51 -7.57 10.06
C LYS A 332 10.88 -7.00 10.41
N GLY A 333 10.91 -5.98 11.26
CA GLY A 333 12.16 -5.40 11.73
C GLY A 333 12.92 -6.41 12.57
N ILE A 334 14.15 -6.68 12.19
CA ILE A 334 15.08 -7.40 13.06
C ILE A 334 15.83 -6.30 13.81
N TYR A 335 15.66 -6.23 15.13
CA TYR A 335 16.49 -5.35 15.95
C TYR A 335 17.91 -5.95 16.01
N ILE A 336 18.65 -5.78 14.91
CA ILE A 336 20.05 -6.15 14.86
C ILE A 336 20.77 -5.00 15.56
N ASN A 337 21.38 -5.32 16.69
CA ASN A 337 22.17 -4.43 17.52
C ASN A 337 23.27 -3.72 16.69
N ARG A 338 22.92 -2.66 15.94
CA ARG A 338 23.85 -1.80 15.21
C ARG A 338 24.41 -0.75 16.16
N GLY A 339 25.03 -1.18 17.26
CA GLY A 339 26.01 -0.41 18.04
C GLY A 339 25.69 1.06 18.39
N LYS A 340 24.43 1.49 18.36
CA LYS A 340 23.98 2.85 18.68
C LYS A 340 22.67 2.74 19.41
N VAL A 341 22.77 2.56 20.72
CA VAL A 341 21.77 3.11 21.64
C VAL A 341 21.59 4.60 21.25
N PRO A 342 20.36 5.15 21.18
CA PRO A 342 20.17 6.59 21.07
C PRO A 342 21.04 7.27 22.14
N MET A 343 21.93 8.14 21.69
CA MET A 343 22.92 8.85 22.52
C MET A 343 22.22 9.86 23.43
N PHE A 344 21.45 9.38 24.40
CA PHE A 344 20.85 10.20 25.45
C PHE A 344 20.99 9.59 26.85
N ILE A 345 21.49 8.37 26.98
CA ILE A 345 21.73 7.77 28.31
C ILE A 345 23.02 6.95 28.27
N ALA A 346 24.12 7.53 28.75
CA ALA A 346 25.15 6.87 29.57
C ALA A 346 26.40 7.76 29.69
N GLY A 347 26.31 8.77 30.55
CA GLY A 347 27.45 9.11 31.40
C GLY A 347 27.46 8.12 32.56
N SER A 348 28.08 6.96 32.38
CA SER A 348 28.31 5.97 33.43
C SER A 348 29.22 4.88 32.86
N GLU A 349 30.48 4.89 33.28
CA GLU A 349 31.40 3.79 33.08
C GLU A 349 30.86 2.51 33.78
N ASN A 350 31.15 1.35 33.20
CA ASN A 350 30.89 -0.02 33.67
C ASN A 350 29.46 -0.58 33.50
N ALA A 351 29.28 -1.47 32.51
CA ALA A 351 28.64 -2.78 32.71
C ALA A 351 28.72 -3.66 31.45
N ASP A 352 28.91 -4.96 31.70
CA ASP A 352 29.21 -6.08 30.80
C ASP A 352 28.27 -6.31 29.61
N VAL A 353 28.88 -6.71 28.49
CA VAL A 353 28.26 -7.14 27.23
C VAL A 353 28.17 -8.67 27.23
N SER A 354 27.19 -9.25 27.92
CA SER A 354 26.93 -10.70 27.80
C SER A 354 25.58 -11.17 28.33
N VAL A 355 24.47 -10.44 28.15
CA VAL A 355 23.13 -10.99 28.41
C VAL A 355 22.18 -10.27 27.47
N LEU A 356 21.57 -10.98 26.52
CA LEU A 356 20.26 -10.68 25.88
C LEU A 356 20.11 -11.55 24.61
N LEU A 357 19.82 -12.83 24.86
CA LEU A 357 19.13 -13.72 23.93
C LEU A 357 17.89 -14.20 24.67
N SER A 358 16.70 -13.77 24.25
CA SER A 358 15.45 -14.49 24.46
C SER A 358 14.46 -14.12 23.35
N PRO A 359 13.73 -15.09 22.78
CA PRO A 359 12.65 -14.81 21.82
C PRO A 359 11.43 -14.22 22.52
N ASP A 360 10.66 -13.47 21.74
CA ASP A 360 9.35 -12.86 22.03
C ASP A 360 8.40 -13.87 22.71
N ILE A 361 7.91 -13.54 23.91
CA ILE A 361 6.87 -14.30 24.64
C ILE A 361 5.56 -13.53 24.46
N ASP A 362 4.51 -14.20 23.99
CA ASP A 362 3.17 -13.62 23.94
C ASP A 362 2.50 -13.76 25.32
N GLU A 363 2.59 -12.72 26.15
CA GLU A 363 1.97 -12.71 27.49
C GLU A 363 0.43 -12.58 27.46
N CYS A 364 -0.22 -12.62 26.28
CA CYS A 364 -1.67 -12.60 26.15
C CYS A 364 -2.31 -13.99 26.00
N GLU A 365 -1.54 -15.05 25.70
CA GLU A 365 -2.08 -16.43 25.58
C GLU A 365 -2.25 -17.13 26.93
N THR A 366 -1.51 -16.72 27.97
CA THR A 366 -1.66 -17.26 29.32
C THR A 366 -2.18 -16.19 30.27
N ARG A 367 -3.40 -16.40 30.78
CA ARG A 367 -3.94 -15.63 31.90
C ARG A 367 -3.11 -15.89 33.14
N ASP A 368 -2.02 -15.18 33.33
CA ASP A 368 -1.33 -15.12 34.61
C ASP A 368 -1.04 -13.68 35.02
N THR A 369 -1.39 -13.39 36.26
CA THR A 369 -1.31 -12.08 36.89
C THR A 369 0.11 -11.54 36.83
N CYS A 370 0.29 -10.42 36.12
CA CYS A 370 1.58 -9.76 35.89
C CYS A 370 2.39 -9.60 37.21
N GLN A 371 3.55 -10.25 37.31
CA GLN A 371 4.49 -10.13 38.45
C GLN A 371 5.62 -9.11 38.21
N HIS A 372 5.50 -8.24 37.20
CA HIS A 372 6.56 -7.31 36.78
C HIS A 372 6.05 -5.88 36.63
N GLU A 373 6.90 -4.90 36.93
CA GLU A 373 6.62 -3.48 36.66
C GLU A 373 7.31 -3.09 35.34
N CYS A 374 6.52 -2.92 34.28
CA CYS A 374 7.01 -2.48 32.97
C CYS A 374 6.60 -1.02 32.70
N ARG A 375 7.58 -0.21 32.28
CA ARG A 375 7.36 1.18 31.85
C ARG A 375 7.73 1.36 30.39
N ASN A 376 6.77 1.88 29.64
CA ASN A 376 6.97 2.29 28.24
C ASN A 376 7.42 3.76 28.19
N SER A 377 8.45 4.04 27.40
CA SER A 377 8.91 5.38 27.07
C SER A 377 8.96 5.57 25.55
N LEU A 378 8.99 6.83 25.09
CA LEU A 378 8.98 7.12 23.66
C LEU A 378 10.28 6.58 23.02
N GLY A 379 10.16 5.50 22.23
CA GLY A 379 11.29 4.85 21.57
C GLY A 379 12.00 3.74 22.37
N SER A 380 11.54 3.35 23.57
CA SER A 380 12.06 2.20 24.32
C SER A 380 11.07 1.67 25.38
N TYR A 381 11.35 0.51 25.97
CA TYR A 381 10.64 0.02 27.16
C TYR A 381 11.64 -0.51 28.20
N GLN A 382 11.25 -0.51 29.47
CA GLN A 382 12.06 -1.01 30.58
C GLN A 382 11.18 -1.83 31.52
N CYS A 383 11.54 -3.10 31.74
CA CYS A 383 10.87 -3.98 32.69
C CYS A 383 11.86 -4.34 33.80
N ALA A 384 11.39 -4.30 35.05
CA ALA A 384 12.19 -4.67 36.21
C ALA A 384 11.49 -5.76 37.03
N CYS A 385 12.29 -6.70 37.54
CA CYS A 385 11.85 -7.72 38.49
C CYS A 385 12.32 -7.36 39.92
N PRO A 386 11.57 -7.71 40.97
CA PRO A 386 12.06 -7.65 42.35
C PRO A 386 13.34 -8.47 42.53
N SER A 387 14.19 -8.06 43.48
CA SER A 387 15.48 -8.70 43.77
C SER A 387 15.32 -10.21 44.02
N GLY A 388 16.03 -11.03 43.25
CA GLY A 388 16.03 -12.50 43.37
C GLY A 388 15.39 -13.24 42.20
N TYR A 389 14.70 -12.54 41.31
CA TYR A 389 14.13 -13.11 40.08
C TYR A 389 14.95 -12.69 38.86
N ARG A 390 15.18 -13.62 37.93
CA ARG A 390 15.83 -13.33 36.64
C ARG A 390 14.76 -13.16 35.56
N LEU A 391 14.99 -12.17 34.70
CA LEU A 391 14.23 -11.93 33.47
C LEU A 391 14.24 -13.16 32.54
#